data_AF-G2EEC6-F1
#
_entry.id   AF-G2EEC6-F1
#
_cell.length_a   1.000
_cell.length_b   1.000
_cell.length_c   1.000
_cell.angle_alpha   90.00
_cell.angle_beta   90.00
_cell.angle_gamma   90.00
#
_symmetry.space_group_name_H-M   'P 1'
#
loop_
_entity.id
_entity.type
_entity.pdbx_description
1 polymer ?
#
loop_
_entity_poly.entity_id
_entity_poly.type
_entity_poly.pdbx_seq_one_letter_code
_entity_poly.pdbx_strand_id
1 'polypeptide(L)'
;MKNLLLFYSAIIVPLVLIIVFTNADLLTSWQFVTALVIYVFVYRTLVDGKRLVSKNKIENRDIWKLLIPGFRFKYFKTLYFK
;
A
#
# COMPACT_ATOMS: atom_id res chain seq x y z
N MET A 1 1.57 -1.99 -11.92
CA MET A 1 0.88 -3.29 -11.85
C MET A 1 -0.42 -3.24 -12.64
N LYS A 2 -0.47 -3.89 -13.81
CA LYS A 2 -1.69 -3.96 -14.63
C LYS A 2 -2.69 -4.98 -14.08
N ASN A 3 -2.19 -6.11 -13.56
CA ASN A 3 -3.02 -7.16 -12.98
C ASN A 3 -3.61 -6.71 -11.63
N LEU A 4 -4.92 -6.93 -11.46
CA LEU A 4 -5.66 -6.63 -10.25
C LEU A 4 -5.33 -7.60 -9.11
N LEU A 5 -5.16 -8.90 -9.41
CA LEU A 5 -4.83 -9.92 -8.42
C LEU A 5 -3.48 -9.64 -7.76
N LEU A 6 -2.43 -9.39 -8.55
CA LEU A 6 -1.10 -9.04 -8.02
C LEU A 6 -1.14 -7.79 -7.12
N PHE A 7 -2.00 -6.83 -7.44
CA PHE A 7 -2.16 -5.64 -6.60
C PHE A 7 -2.82 -5.98 -5.27
N TYR A 8 -3.90 -6.77 -5.27
CA TYR A 8 -4.52 -7.21 -4.02
C TYR A 8 -3.57 -8.09 -3.19
N SER A 9 -2.82 -9.00 -3.81
CA SER A 9 -1.80 -9.80 -3.13
C SER A 9 -0.72 -8.91 -2.51
N ALA A 10 -0.25 -7.89 -3.22
CA ALA A 10 0.75 -6.96 -2.71
C ALA A 10 0.25 -6.15 -1.49
N ILE A 11 -1.06 -6.07 -1.26
CA ILE A 11 -1.68 -5.38 -0.12
C ILE A 11 -1.90 -6.36 1.04
N ILE A 12 -2.51 -7.50 0.72
CA ILE A 12 -2.96 -8.47 1.71
C ILE A 12 -1.75 -9.19 2.33
N VAL A 13 -0.78 -9.62 1.51
CA VAL A 13 0.35 -10.42 1.98
C VAL A 13 1.17 -9.71 3.08
N PRO A 14 1.61 -8.44 2.91
CA PRO A 14 2.35 -7.76 3.96
C PRO A 14 1.53 -7.57 5.24
N LEU A 15 0.23 -7.29 5.11
CA LEU A 15 -0.65 -7.12 6.27
C LEU A 15 -0.80 -8.44 7.04
N VAL A 16 -1.02 -9.55 6.33
CA VAL A 16 -1.10 -10.89 6.93
C VAL A 16 0.22 -11.26 7.59
N LEU A 17 1.37 -10.97 6.98
CA LEU A 17 2.68 -11.22 7.57
C LEU A 17 2.88 -10.46 8.89
N ILE A 18 2.50 -9.18 8.96
CA ILE A 18 2.56 -8.40 10.21
C ILE A 18 1.72 -9.07 11.30
N ILE A 19 0.51 -9.52 10.96
CA ILE A 19 -0.39 -10.20 11.92
C ILE A 19 0.19 -11.54 12.37
N VAL A 20 0.65 -12.38 11.43
CA VAL A 20 1.22 -13.71 11.73
C VAL A 20 2.46 -13.58 12.62
N PHE A 21 3.35 -12.64 12.33
CA PHE A 21 4.55 -12.42 13.14
C PHE A 21 4.22 -11.88 14.54
N THR A 22 3.14 -11.10 14.66
CA THR A 22 2.66 -10.65 15.97
C THR A 22 2.09 -11.82 16.78
N ASN A 23 1.33 -12.72 16.17
CA ASN A 23 0.77 -13.90 16.84
C ASN A 23 1.82 -14.97 17.18
N ALA A 24 2.95 -14.98 16.49
CA ALA A 24 4.08 -15.86 16.78
C ALA A 24 5.07 -15.27 17.80
N ASP A 25 4.70 -14.18 18.49
CA ASP A 25 5.55 -13.43 19.44
C ASP A 25 6.90 -12.97 18.85
N LEU A 26 6.99 -12.83 17.52
CA LEU A 26 8.20 -12.37 16.82
C LEU A 26 8.33 -10.85 16.77
N LEU A 27 7.26 -10.11 17.09
CA LEU A 27 7.22 -8.66 17.12
C LEU A 27 6.79 -8.17 18.50
N THR A 28 7.56 -7.26 19.08
CA THR A 28 7.13 -6.47 20.23
C THR A 28 6.02 -5.48 19.83
N SER A 29 5.26 -4.98 20.80
CA SER A 29 4.19 -4.00 20.55
C SER A 29 4.68 -2.77 19.79
N TRP A 30 5.88 -2.27 20.10
CA TRP A 30 6.48 -1.14 19.39
C TRP A 30 6.84 -1.50 17.94
N GLN A 31 7.44 -2.68 17.72
CA GLN A 31 7.77 -3.15 16.36
C GLN A 31 6.51 -3.36 15.52
N PHE A 32 5.44 -3.88 16.10
CA PHE A 32 4.14 -4.01 15.43
C PHE A 32 3.61 -2.63 14.98
N VAL A 33 3.56 -1.65 15.89
CA VAL A 33 3.08 -0.30 15.57
C VAL A 33 3.96 0.35 14.50
N THR A 34 5.29 0.25 14.62
CA THR A 34 6.21 0.77 13.62
C THR A 34 6.02 0.11 12.26
N ALA A 35 5.89 -1.23 12.21
CA ALA A 35 5.65 -1.97 10.98
C ALA A 35 4.32 -1.55 10.32
N LEU A 36 3.27 -1.35 11.12
CA LEU A 36 1.95 -0.92 10.64
C LEU A 36 2.00 0.50 10.07
N VAL A 37 2.70 1.42 10.74
CA VAL A 37 2.91 2.79 10.25
C VAL A 37 3.69 2.79 8.92
N ILE A 38 4.82 2.06 8.85
CA ILE A 38 5.59 1.93 7.62
C ILE A 38 4.74 1.32 6.49
N TYR A 39 3.95 0.29 6.82
CA TYR A 39 3.06 -0.36 5.87
C TYR A 39 2.02 0.61 5.31
N VAL A 40 1.32 1.36 6.17
CA VAL A 40 0.23 2.26 5.76
C VAL A 40 0.75 3.49 5.02
N PHE A 41 1.81 4.13 5.51
CA PHE A 41 2.26 5.42 4.97
C PHE A 41 3.28 5.28 3.85
N VAL A 42 4.24 4.36 3.98
CA VAL A 42 5.32 4.24 3.00
C VAL A 42 4.94 3.19 1.95
N TYR A 43 4.76 1.95 2.39
CA TYR A 43 4.55 0.84 1.47
C TYR A 43 3.26 0.99 0.66
N ARG A 44 2.13 1.31 1.30
CA ARG A 44 0.83 1.48 0.61
C ARG A 44 0.89 2.59 -0.46
N THR A 45 1.52 3.71 -0.13
CA THR A 45 1.71 4.86 -1.04
C THR A 45 2.52 4.46 -2.28
N LEU A 46 3.61 3.71 -2.08
CA LEU A 46 4.44 3.23 -3.18
C LEU A 46 3.71 2.20 -4.05
N VAL A 47 3.00 1.25 -3.45
CA VAL A 47 2.24 0.21 -4.19
C VAL A 47 1.12 0.84 -5.02
N ASP A 48 0.35 1.75 -4.44
CA ASP A 48 -0.72 2.47 -5.15
C ASP A 48 -0.17 3.37 -6.23
N GLY A 49 0.91 4.11 -5.93
CA GLY A 49 1.60 4.95 -6.90
C GLY A 49 2.10 4.17 -8.10
N LYS A 50 2.82 3.07 -7.87
CA LYS A 50 3.29 2.17 -8.94
C LYS A 50 2.14 1.60 -9.77
N ARG A 51 0.97 1.35 -9.19
CA ARG A 51 -0.22 0.95 -9.97
C ARG A 51 -0.71 2.10 -10.84
N LEU A 52 -0.87 3.30 -10.30
CA LEU A 52 -1.37 4.46 -11.04
C LEU A 52 -0.43 4.90 -12.16
N VAL A 53 0.88 4.89 -11.91
CA VAL A 53 1.90 5.13 -12.94
C VAL A 53 1.78 4.11 -14.07
N SER A 54 1.65 2.82 -13.74
CA SER A 54 1.50 1.78 -14.78
C SER A 54 0.20 1.87 -15.58
N LYS A 55 -0.77 2.66 -15.10
CA LYS A 55 -2.03 2.97 -15.78
C LYS A 55 -2.01 4.39 -16.41
N ASN A 56 -0.85 5.04 -16.46
CA ASN A 56 -0.64 6.39 -16.97
C ASN A 56 -1.60 7.41 -16.33
N LYS A 57 -1.90 7.27 -15.03
CA LYS A 57 -2.80 8.19 -14.29
C LYS A 57 -2.07 9.29 -13.53
N ILE A 58 -0.82 9.02 -13.15
CA ILE A 58 0.11 9.95 -12.50
C ILE A 58 1.51 9.65 -13.02
N GLU A 59 2.45 10.56 -12.79
CA GLU A 59 3.86 10.31 -13.04
C GLU A 59 4.57 9.77 -11.79
N ASN A 60 5.75 9.15 -11.96
CA ASN A 60 6.53 8.61 -10.83
C ASN A 60 6.86 9.68 -9.76
N ARG A 61 7.13 10.92 -10.20
CA ARG A 61 7.39 12.05 -9.29
C ARG A 61 6.18 12.43 -8.42
N ASP A 62 4.97 12.09 -8.86
CA ASP A 62 3.73 12.44 -8.17
C ASP A 62 3.29 11.38 -7.16
N ILE A 63 4.00 10.25 -7.04
CA ILE A 63 3.64 9.17 -6.11
C ILE A 63 3.55 9.68 -4.66
N TRP A 64 4.49 10.53 -4.24
CA TRP A 64 4.50 11.11 -2.89
C TRP A 64 3.24 11.91 -2.57
N LYS A 65 2.54 12.46 -3.57
CA LYS A 65 1.28 13.19 -3.38
C LYS A 65 0.13 12.28 -2.92
N LEU A 66 0.24 10.96 -3.10
CA LEU A 66 -0.77 10.00 -2.62
C LEU A 66 -0.78 9.85 -1.10
N LEU A 67 0.29 10.29 -0.42
CA LEU A 67 0.35 10.35 1.03
C LEU A 67 -0.54 11.46 1.60
N ILE A 68 -0.86 12.47 0.77
CA ILE A 68 -1.77 13.55 1.12
C ILE A 68 -3.19 12.99 1.26
N PRO A 69 -3.84 13.15 2.43
CA PRO A 69 -5.24 12.74 2.62
C PRO A 69 -6.13 13.36 1.54
N GLY A 70 -7.10 12.61 1.03
CA GLY A 70 -7.99 13.10 -0.03
C GLY A 70 -7.50 12.80 -1.45
N PHE A 71 -6.21 12.94 -1.75
CA PHE A 71 -5.70 12.79 -3.12
C PHE A 71 -5.88 11.37 -3.67
N ARG A 72 -5.74 10.37 -2.80
CA ARG A 72 -5.94 8.95 -3.13
C ARG A 72 -7.38 8.62 -3.54
N PHE A 73 -8.38 9.32 -3.00
CA PHE A 73 -9.80 9.07 -3.32
C PHE A 73 -10.14 9.40 -4.76
N LYS A 74 -9.47 10.41 -5.36
CA LYS A 74 -9.61 10.75 -6.79
C LYS A 74 -9.35 9.55 -7.70
N TYR A 75 -8.47 8.64 -7.27
CA TYR A 75 -8.06 7.47 -8.04
C TYR A 75 -8.63 6.15 -7.54
N PHE A 76 -9.52 6.16 -6.53
CA PHE A 76 -10.06 4.96 -5.90
C PHE A 76 -10.62 3.96 -6.93
N LYS A 77 -11.47 4.43 -7.84
CA LYS A 77 -12.05 3.58 -8.90
C LYS A 77 -10.98 2.95 -9.79
N THR A 78 -9.88 3.67 -10.04
CA THR A 78 -8.79 3.18 -10.90
C THR A 78 -7.83 2.24 -10.16
N LEU A 79 -7.70 2.38 -8.85
CA LEU A 79 -6.90 1.48 -8.02
C LEU A 79 -7.61 0.13 -7.86
N TYR A 80 -8.90 0.13 -7.55
CA TYR A 80 -9.59 -1.07 -7.08
C TYR A 80 -10.48 -1.77 -8.12
N PHE A 81 -10.87 -1.09 -9.21
CA PHE A 81 -11.83 -1.65 -10.18
C PHE A 81 -11.38 -1.64 -11.64
N LYS A 82 -10.36 -0.84 -11.99
CA LYS A 82 -9.82 -0.77 -13.35
C LYS A 82 -8.37 -1.22 -13.38
#